data_AF-A0A6L8NEW5-F1
#
_entry.id   AF-A0A6L8NEW5-F1
#
_cell.length_a   1.000
_cell.length_b   1.000
_cell.length_c   1.000
_cell.angle_alpha   90.00
_cell.angle_beta   90.00
_cell.angle_gamma   90.00
#
_symmetry.space_group_name_H-M   'P 1'
#
loop_
_entity.id
_entity.type
_entity.pdbx_description
1 polymer ?
#
loop_
_entity_poly.entity_id
_entity_poly.type
_entity_poly.pdbx_seq_one_letter_code
_entity_poly.pdbx_strand_id
1 'polypeptide(L)'
;MWLATITNRDWPSRSGLTAAQQRAELIAQLDTAVARRLNAVVFQVRPAADAFWPSPYEPWSQYLTGVQGRDPGWDPLGTAVTEAHRRGLALHAWFNPYRVATHTDPTRLAAGHPARSNPDWVLPYGGKLYYNPGVPEVRAFVQNAMIDAVRRYDIDGVHFDDYFYPYPVAGQTFGDEATFARYGSGFASKAAWRRDNIDRLVREMSERIKETRAGVAFGISPFAVWRNASTDPRGSDTRGGIQTYDDLHADTRTWVKEGWIDYVVPQIYWNIGFAAADYAKLVPWWNTLVKGTGVDLYIGEALYKAGDPGQGAPWQDPAELSRHLTLAGEYAQVRGHCFFSAKEVGADRIGAMARVVADHYPSRVPVP
;
A
#
# COMPACT_ATOMS: atom_id res chain seq x y z
N MET A 1 3.24 -10.01 -4.62
CA MET A 1 1.98 -10.15 -3.82
C MET A 1 2.05 -9.28 -2.59
N TRP A 2 0.92 -8.74 -2.11
CA TRP A 2 0.87 -8.05 -0.82
C TRP A 2 0.73 -9.02 0.35
N LEU A 3 1.53 -8.83 1.39
CA LEU A 3 1.50 -9.55 2.65
C LEU A 3 1.10 -8.56 3.76
N ALA A 4 -0.20 -8.47 4.03
CA ALA A 4 -0.79 -7.53 4.97
C ALA A 4 -0.76 -8.06 6.41
N THR A 5 -0.41 -7.17 7.34
CA THR A 5 -0.26 -7.48 8.77
C THR A 5 -1.32 -6.82 9.65
N ILE A 6 -1.93 -5.72 9.17
CA ILE A 6 -3.05 -5.07 9.83
C ILE A 6 -4.14 -6.10 10.14
N THR A 7 -4.63 -6.12 11.38
CA THR A 7 -5.66 -7.07 11.85
C THR A 7 -5.30 -8.54 11.64
N ASN A 8 -4.01 -8.87 11.52
CA ASN A 8 -3.54 -10.24 11.24
C ASN A 8 -4.15 -10.82 9.95
N ARG A 9 -4.32 -9.96 8.91
CA ARG A 9 -5.01 -10.35 7.66
C ARG A 9 -4.35 -11.55 6.97
N ASP A 10 -3.07 -11.43 6.65
CA ASP A 10 -2.30 -12.49 5.99
C ASP A 10 -1.27 -13.11 6.94
N TRP A 11 -0.58 -12.28 7.74
CA TRP A 11 0.45 -12.74 8.66
C TRP A 11 0.68 -11.77 9.85
N PRO A 12 1.04 -12.25 11.06
CA PRO A 12 0.90 -13.64 11.48
C PRO A 12 -0.58 -14.02 11.57
N SER A 13 -0.90 -15.32 11.59
CA SER A 13 -2.28 -15.82 11.55
C SER A 13 -3.14 -15.33 12.72
N ARG A 14 -2.50 -15.01 13.84
CA ARG A 14 -3.06 -14.28 14.98
C ARG A 14 -1.94 -13.67 15.82
N SER A 15 -2.28 -12.69 16.64
CA SER A 15 -1.36 -12.14 17.64
C SER A 15 -1.06 -13.13 18.78
N GLY A 16 0.12 -13.00 19.40
CA GLY A 16 0.49 -13.77 20.60
C GLY A 16 1.03 -15.18 20.32
N LEU A 17 1.28 -15.52 19.06
CA LEU A 17 2.05 -16.72 18.68
C LEU A 17 3.50 -16.59 19.19
N THR A 18 4.17 -17.73 19.39
CA THR A 18 5.60 -17.72 19.72
C THR A 18 6.42 -17.19 18.54
N ALA A 19 7.60 -16.62 18.81
CA ALA A 19 8.53 -16.16 17.76
C ALA A 19 8.83 -17.25 16.71
N ALA A 20 8.95 -18.51 17.13
CA ALA A 20 9.16 -19.65 16.23
C ALA A 20 7.96 -19.89 15.30
N GLN A 21 6.74 -19.83 15.83
CA GLN A 21 5.51 -19.98 15.02
C GLN A 21 5.35 -18.84 14.03
N GLN A 22 5.53 -17.59 14.48
CA GLN A 22 5.47 -16.42 13.60
C GLN A 22 6.48 -16.53 12.46
N ARG A 23 7.74 -16.89 12.79
CA ARG A 23 8.80 -17.09 11.79
C ARG A 23 8.45 -18.20 10.79
N ALA A 24 7.94 -19.34 11.26
CA ALA A 24 7.55 -20.44 10.39
C ALA A 24 6.42 -20.03 9.43
N GLU A 25 5.41 -19.32 9.92
CA GLU A 25 4.33 -18.79 9.07
C GLU A 25 4.85 -17.76 8.06
N LEU A 26 5.80 -16.90 8.45
CA LEU A 26 6.39 -15.91 7.55
C LEU A 26 7.11 -16.60 6.38
N ILE A 27 7.93 -17.60 6.71
CA ILE A 27 8.66 -18.40 5.73
C ILE A 27 7.68 -19.12 4.78
N ALA A 28 6.59 -19.68 5.31
CA ALA A 28 5.57 -20.34 4.49
C ALA A 28 4.89 -19.38 3.48
N GLN A 29 4.73 -18.10 3.83
CA GLN A 29 4.24 -17.09 2.88
C GLN A 29 5.24 -16.84 1.74
N LEU A 30 6.54 -16.79 2.06
CA LEU A 30 7.59 -16.66 1.04
C LEU A 30 7.67 -17.90 0.14
N ASP A 31 7.56 -19.10 0.72
CA ASP A 31 7.49 -20.35 -0.04
C ASP A 31 6.25 -20.39 -0.97
N THR A 32 5.12 -19.86 -0.49
CA THR A 32 3.90 -19.71 -1.30
C THR A 32 4.13 -18.81 -2.51
N ALA A 33 4.84 -17.69 -2.34
CA ALA A 33 5.19 -16.81 -3.45
C ALA A 33 6.03 -17.55 -4.51
N VAL A 34 7.04 -18.32 -4.09
CA VAL A 34 7.87 -19.13 -4.99
C VAL A 34 7.05 -20.21 -5.70
N ALA A 35 6.21 -20.94 -4.97
CA ALA A 35 5.35 -21.99 -5.51
C ALA A 35 4.36 -21.45 -6.57
N ARG A 36 3.89 -20.21 -6.38
CA ARG A 36 3.06 -19.49 -7.36
C ARG A 36 3.87 -18.71 -8.40
N ARG A 37 5.18 -19.00 -8.52
CA ARG A 37 6.12 -18.44 -9.51
C ARG A 37 6.22 -16.92 -9.49
N LEU A 38 5.90 -16.30 -8.36
CA LEU A 38 6.04 -14.88 -8.13
C LEU A 38 7.51 -14.52 -7.82
N ASN A 39 7.84 -13.24 -7.99
CA ASN A 39 9.19 -12.71 -7.84
C ASN A 39 9.33 -11.65 -6.74
N ALA A 40 8.23 -11.12 -6.20
CA ALA A 40 8.26 -10.07 -5.19
C ALA A 40 7.17 -10.25 -4.12
N VAL A 41 7.53 -9.92 -2.88
CA VAL A 41 6.63 -9.83 -1.72
C VAL A 41 6.65 -8.41 -1.17
N VAL A 42 5.47 -7.81 -1.07
CA VAL A 42 5.26 -6.47 -0.52
C VAL A 42 4.76 -6.62 0.91
N PHE A 43 5.66 -6.54 1.88
CA PHE A 43 5.41 -6.90 3.27
C PHE A 43 5.03 -5.69 4.12
N GLN A 44 3.83 -5.69 4.72
CA GLN A 44 3.37 -4.59 5.56
C GLN A 44 4.12 -4.54 6.89
N VAL A 45 5.14 -3.69 6.96
CA VAL A 45 6.01 -3.56 8.15
C VAL A 45 5.56 -2.45 9.09
N ARG A 46 4.75 -1.51 8.60
CA ARG A 46 4.18 -0.41 9.39
C ARG A 46 2.69 -0.24 9.11
N PRO A 47 1.80 -1.05 9.72
CA PRO A 47 0.37 -1.01 9.44
C PRO A 47 -0.39 0.15 10.12
N ALA A 48 0.01 0.57 11.33
CA ALA A 48 -0.70 1.61 12.10
C ALA A 48 0.23 2.31 13.11
N ALA A 49 1.19 3.11 12.62
CA ALA A 49 2.19 3.82 13.44
C ALA A 49 2.94 2.93 14.44
N ASP A 50 3.18 1.70 14.03
CA ASP A 50 3.84 0.64 14.78
C ASP A 50 4.74 -0.18 13.84
N ALA A 51 5.70 -0.89 14.40
CA ALA A 51 6.78 -1.50 13.63
C ALA A 51 6.82 -3.02 13.74
N PHE A 52 7.18 -3.66 12.63
CA PHE A 52 7.58 -5.07 12.53
C PHE A 52 9.11 -5.24 12.50
N TRP A 53 9.81 -4.27 13.08
CA TRP A 53 11.24 -4.25 13.30
C TRP A 53 11.53 -3.46 14.60
N PRO A 54 12.73 -3.56 15.21
CA PRO A 54 13.10 -2.81 16.41
C PRO A 54 13.33 -1.31 16.11
N SER A 55 12.25 -0.61 15.75
CA SER A 55 12.28 0.82 15.46
C SER A 55 12.54 1.65 16.71
N PRO A 56 13.39 2.69 16.65
CA PRO A 56 13.53 3.67 17.72
C PRO A 56 12.45 4.76 17.69
N TYR A 57 11.61 4.81 16.64
CA TYR A 57 10.63 5.87 16.43
C TYR A 57 9.22 5.46 16.88
N GLU A 58 8.85 4.20 16.64
CA GLU A 58 7.50 3.69 16.86
C GLU A 58 7.53 2.34 17.58
N PRO A 59 6.49 2.04 18.39
CA PRO A 59 6.47 0.82 19.16
C PRO A 59 6.33 -0.42 18.29
N TRP A 60 6.73 -1.58 18.84
CA TRP A 60 6.40 -2.88 18.27
C TRP A 60 4.90 -3.04 18.00
N SER A 61 4.56 -3.64 16.87
CA SER A 61 3.16 -3.82 16.50
C SER A 61 2.40 -4.77 17.44
N GLN A 62 1.18 -4.37 17.79
CA GLN A 62 0.26 -5.21 18.55
C GLN A 62 -0.11 -6.50 17.80
N TYR A 63 -0.01 -6.53 16.47
CA TYR A 63 -0.36 -7.71 15.67
C TYR A 63 0.64 -8.87 15.84
N LEU A 64 1.81 -8.61 16.44
CA LEU A 64 2.77 -9.65 16.80
C LEU A 64 2.40 -10.31 18.14
N THR A 65 2.18 -9.53 19.19
CA THR A 65 2.10 -10.05 20.58
C THR A 65 0.73 -9.91 21.24
N GLY A 66 -0.17 -9.13 20.65
CA GLY A 66 -1.45 -8.73 21.21
C GLY A 66 -1.37 -7.45 22.05
N VAL A 67 -0.15 -6.93 22.29
CA VAL A 67 0.09 -5.72 23.09
C VAL A 67 1.06 -4.81 22.35
N GLN A 68 0.62 -3.60 21.99
CA GLN A 68 1.47 -2.62 21.31
C GLN A 68 2.68 -2.26 22.19
N GLY A 69 3.87 -2.18 21.59
CA GLY A 69 5.13 -1.87 22.26
C GLY A 69 5.81 -3.06 22.94
N ARG A 70 5.17 -4.24 23.00
CA ARG A 70 5.81 -5.44 23.53
C ARG A 70 6.70 -6.09 22.47
N ASP A 71 7.98 -6.24 22.82
CA ASP A 71 8.98 -6.94 22.02
C ASP A 71 8.56 -8.39 21.75
N PRO A 72 8.52 -8.85 20.48
CA PRO A 72 8.20 -10.22 20.12
C PRO A 72 9.35 -11.22 20.37
N GLY A 73 10.54 -10.75 20.74
CA GLY A 73 11.74 -11.55 20.99
C GLY A 73 12.52 -11.94 19.72
N TRP A 74 12.23 -11.30 18.58
CA TRP A 74 12.92 -11.52 17.30
C TRP A 74 12.71 -10.34 16.34
N ASP A 75 13.41 -10.35 15.20
CA ASP A 75 13.31 -9.32 14.15
C ASP A 75 12.57 -9.87 12.90
N PRO A 76 11.27 -9.55 12.73
CA PRO A 76 10.50 -10.00 11.57
C PRO A 76 10.99 -9.44 10.23
N LEU A 77 11.23 -8.13 10.12
CA LEU A 77 11.65 -7.51 8.87
C LEU A 77 13.02 -8.01 8.42
N GLY A 78 14.00 -8.06 9.32
CA GLY A 78 15.32 -8.60 9.00
C GLY A 78 15.28 -10.05 8.53
N THR A 79 14.42 -10.87 9.16
CA THR A 79 14.20 -12.26 8.74
C THR A 79 13.51 -12.33 7.37
N ALA A 80 12.49 -11.50 7.13
CA ALA A 80 11.76 -11.45 5.85
C ALA A 80 12.70 -11.14 4.68
N VAL A 81 13.57 -10.13 4.83
CA VAL A 81 14.56 -9.76 3.80
C VAL A 81 15.47 -10.93 3.50
N THR A 82 16.12 -11.47 4.54
CA THR A 82 17.09 -12.56 4.39
C THR A 82 16.47 -13.79 3.71
N GLU A 83 15.27 -14.19 4.14
CA GLU A 83 14.61 -15.39 3.63
C GLU A 83 13.99 -15.17 2.24
N ALA A 84 13.56 -13.95 1.90
CA ALA A 84 13.10 -13.60 0.56
C ALA A 84 14.26 -13.66 -0.45
N HIS A 85 15.39 -13.04 -0.13
CA HIS A 85 16.58 -13.04 -0.99
C HIS A 85 17.16 -14.44 -1.19
N ARG A 86 17.20 -15.29 -0.14
CA ARG A 86 17.59 -16.71 -0.28
C ARG A 86 16.73 -17.48 -1.27
N ARG A 87 15.48 -17.06 -1.43
CA ARG A 87 14.54 -17.61 -2.40
C ARG A 87 14.60 -16.88 -3.73
N GLY A 88 15.41 -15.84 -3.93
CA GLY A 88 15.40 -15.00 -5.12
C GLY A 88 14.12 -14.20 -5.29
N LEU A 89 13.48 -13.80 -4.19
CA LEU A 89 12.36 -12.86 -4.17
C LEU A 89 12.86 -11.47 -3.81
N ALA A 90 12.37 -10.43 -4.48
CA ALA A 90 12.44 -9.08 -3.96
C ALA A 90 11.51 -8.91 -2.76
N LEU A 91 11.95 -8.16 -1.75
CA LEU A 91 11.15 -7.74 -0.61
C LEU A 91 10.97 -6.22 -0.60
N HIS A 92 9.73 -5.78 -0.80
CA HIS A 92 9.35 -4.38 -0.67
C HIS A 92 8.73 -4.15 0.71
N ALA A 93 9.30 -3.27 1.51
CA ALA A 93 8.73 -2.88 2.80
C ALA A 93 7.54 -1.93 2.58
N TRP A 94 6.36 -2.35 3.03
CA TRP A 94 5.12 -1.59 2.92
C TRP A 94 4.79 -0.85 4.21
N PHE A 95 4.61 0.46 4.06
CA PHE A 95 4.27 1.38 5.13
C PHE A 95 2.93 2.07 4.85
N ASN A 96 2.06 2.10 5.85
CA ASN A 96 0.94 3.04 5.88
C ASN A 96 1.44 4.35 6.51
N PRO A 97 1.33 5.53 5.86
CA PRO A 97 1.99 6.74 6.36
C PRO A 97 1.31 7.39 7.57
N TYR A 98 -0.02 7.45 7.60
CA TYR A 98 -0.73 8.32 8.54
C TYR A 98 -1.68 7.61 9.50
N ARG A 99 -1.99 6.33 9.32
CA ARG A 99 -2.81 5.60 10.28
C ARG A 99 -2.05 5.42 11.59
N VAL A 100 -2.68 5.79 12.71
CA VAL A 100 -2.15 5.58 14.07
C VAL A 100 -2.87 4.43 14.77
N ALA A 101 -4.19 4.34 14.64
CA ALA A 101 -4.96 3.26 15.27
C ALA A 101 -6.29 3.00 14.58
N THR A 102 -6.83 1.80 14.79
CA THR A 102 -8.19 1.40 14.39
C THR A 102 -9.26 1.73 15.44
N HIS A 103 -8.92 2.59 16.40
CA HIS A 103 -9.80 3.21 17.39
C HIS A 103 -9.41 4.68 17.54
N THR A 104 -10.23 5.48 18.23
CA THR A 104 -9.97 6.93 18.43
C THR A 104 -9.26 7.26 19.73
N ASP A 105 -9.23 6.36 20.71
CA ASP A 105 -8.73 6.64 22.06
C ASP A 105 -7.18 6.52 22.15
N PRO A 106 -6.44 7.63 22.34
CA PRO A 106 -4.98 7.60 22.41
C PRO A 106 -4.44 6.93 23.68
N THR A 107 -5.25 6.79 24.74
CA THR A 107 -4.79 6.19 26.02
C THR A 107 -4.53 4.69 25.89
N ARG A 108 -5.13 4.05 24.89
CA ARG A 108 -4.90 2.65 24.51
C ARG A 108 -3.59 2.40 23.76
N LEU A 109 -2.92 3.46 23.29
CA LEU A 109 -1.60 3.34 22.67
C LEU A 109 -0.53 3.07 23.74
N ALA A 110 0.57 2.44 23.35
CA ALA A 110 1.73 2.24 24.22
C ALA A 110 2.17 3.57 24.85
N ALA A 111 2.60 3.58 26.12
CA ALA A 111 2.84 4.83 26.87
C ALA A 111 3.84 5.78 26.20
N GLY A 112 4.87 5.24 25.55
CA GLY A 112 5.87 6.00 24.79
C GLY A 112 5.51 6.25 23.32
N HIS A 113 4.27 5.99 22.91
CA HIS A 113 3.85 6.18 21.51
C HIS A 113 3.91 7.67 21.13
N PRO A 114 4.48 8.06 19.97
CA PRO A 114 4.65 9.47 19.59
C PRO A 114 3.34 10.26 19.57
N ALA A 115 2.24 9.66 19.10
CA ALA A 115 0.89 10.24 19.18
C ALA A 115 0.40 10.57 20.61
N ARG A 116 0.87 9.87 21.65
CA ARG A 116 0.57 10.22 23.05
C ARG A 116 1.42 11.38 23.54
N SER A 117 2.68 11.43 23.15
CA SER A 117 3.61 12.50 23.50
C SER A 117 3.33 13.81 22.74
N ASN A 118 2.68 13.72 21.58
CA ASN A 118 2.38 14.85 20.70
C ASN A 118 0.87 14.84 20.36
N PRO A 119 -0.02 15.19 21.30
CA PRO A 119 -1.47 15.12 21.07
C PRO A 119 -1.94 16.01 19.91
N ASP A 120 -1.27 17.13 19.65
CA ASP A 120 -1.58 18.04 18.53
C ASP A 120 -1.26 17.44 17.14
N TRP A 121 -0.58 16.30 17.09
CA TRP A 121 -0.24 15.61 15.84
C TRP A 121 -1.35 14.71 15.33
N VAL A 122 -2.37 14.41 16.14
CA VAL A 122 -3.37 13.39 15.80
C VAL A 122 -4.79 13.91 15.72
N LEU A 123 -5.56 13.32 14.81
CA LEU A 123 -6.97 13.62 14.60
C LEU A 123 -7.79 12.33 14.57
N PRO A 124 -8.89 12.24 15.35
CA PRO A 124 -9.84 11.15 15.23
C PRO A 124 -10.72 11.36 13.99
N TYR A 125 -10.96 10.30 13.22
CA TYR A 125 -11.84 10.33 12.05
C TYR A 125 -12.36 8.93 11.72
N GLY A 126 -13.66 8.78 11.46
CA GLY A 126 -14.24 7.50 11.01
C GLY A 126 -14.01 6.33 11.98
N GLY A 127 -13.97 6.60 13.30
CA GLY A 127 -13.68 5.60 14.32
C GLY A 127 -12.20 5.20 14.45
N LYS A 128 -11.29 5.88 13.76
CA LYS A 128 -9.85 5.62 13.74
C LYS A 128 -9.07 6.87 14.18
N LEU A 129 -7.79 6.70 14.48
CA LEU A 129 -6.87 7.79 14.81
C LEU A 129 -5.82 7.91 13.71
N TYR A 130 -5.54 9.15 13.29
CA TYR A 130 -4.58 9.44 12.24
C TYR A 130 -3.59 10.50 12.70
N TYR A 131 -2.36 10.40 12.23
CA TYR A 131 -1.46 11.53 12.14
C TYR A 131 -2.03 12.56 11.17
N ASN A 132 -1.91 13.84 11.52
CA ASN A 132 -2.39 14.95 10.70
C ASN A 132 -1.35 15.31 9.63
N PRO A 133 -1.62 15.07 8.33
CA PRO A 133 -0.65 15.32 7.26
C PRO A 133 -0.27 16.80 7.12
N GLY A 134 -1.10 17.71 7.62
CA GLY A 134 -0.89 19.14 7.56
C GLY A 134 0.12 19.71 8.57
N VAL A 135 0.64 18.88 9.48
CA VAL A 135 1.65 19.28 10.45
C VAL A 135 3.05 18.94 9.90
N PRO A 136 3.93 19.92 9.64
CA PRO A 136 5.25 19.66 9.08
C PRO A 136 6.11 18.67 9.89
N GLU A 137 6.03 18.75 11.22
CA GLU A 137 6.75 17.87 12.14
C GLU A 137 6.27 16.41 12.03
N VAL A 138 4.97 16.20 11.77
CA VAL A 138 4.41 14.87 11.50
C VAL A 138 5.01 14.30 10.22
N ARG A 139 5.06 15.09 9.13
CA ARG A 139 5.65 14.63 7.86
C ARG A 139 7.11 14.20 8.05
N ALA A 140 7.92 15.03 8.71
CA ALA A 140 9.32 14.71 9.01
C ALA A 140 9.43 13.44 9.89
N PHE A 141 8.58 13.32 10.92
CA PHE A 141 8.57 12.17 11.81
C PHE A 141 8.24 10.86 11.07
N VAL A 142 7.16 10.81 10.30
CA VAL A 142 6.76 9.57 9.61
C VAL A 142 7.80 9.15 8.59
N GLN A 143 8.44 10.10 7.90
CA GLN A 143 9.51 9.77 6.99
C GLN A 143 10.77 9.29 7.73
N ASN A 144 11.11 9.86 8.90
CA ASN A 144 12.22 9.37 9.72
C ASN A 144 11.99 7.93 10.17
N ALA A 145 10.78 7.60 10.63
CA ALA A 145 10.42 6.26 11.04
C ALA A 145 10.60 5.24 9.91
N MET A 146 10.20 5.57 8.68
CA MET A 146 10.34 4.65 7.54
C MET A 146 11.78 4.55 7.03
N ILE A 147 12.52 5.68 6.97
CA ILE A 147 13.93 5.69 6.55
C ILE A 147 14.82 4.90 7.50
N ASP A 148 14.45 4.76 8.78
CA ASP A 148 15.14 3.84 9.71
C ASP A 148 15.16 2.40 9.17
N ALA A 149 14.05 1.90 8.64
CA ALA A 149 13.99 0.58 8.02
C ALA A 149 14.87 0.51 6.75
N VAL A 150 14.83 1.55 5.90
CA VAL A 150 15.66 1.62 4.67
C VAL A 150 17.16 1.57 5.00
N ARG A 151 17.58 2.22 6.10
CA ARG A 151 18.97 2.21 6.57
C ARG A 151 19.43 0.87 7.12
N ARG A 152 18.53 0.16 7.81
CA ARG A 152 18.86 -1.06 8.57
C ARG A 152 18.81 -2.32 7.71
N TYR A 153 17.92 -2.35 6.73
CA TYR A 153 17.57 -3.57 6.02
C TYR A 153 17.85 -3.45 4.53
N ASP A 154 18.30 -4.54 3.94
CA ASP A 154 18.52 -4.67 2.50
C ASP A 154 17.20 -4.90 1.75
N ILE A 155 16.26 -3.98 1.92
CA ILE A 155 14.98 -4.03 1.21
C ILE A 155 15.19 -3.63 -0.25
N ASP A 156 14.44 -4.23 -1.16
CA ASP A 156 14.49 -3.92 -2.60
C ASP A 156 13.60 -2.73 -2.96
N GLY A 157 12.60 -2.44 -2.12
CA GLY A 157 11.75 -1.28 -2.31
C GLY A 157 11.02 -0.79 -1.07
N VAL A 158 10.66 0.49 -1.10
CA VAL A 158 9.66 1.11 -0.23
C VAL A 158 8.33 1.13 -0.97
N HIS A 159 7.26 0.79 -0.27
CA HIS A 159 5.91 0.74 -0.82
C HIS A 159 4.92 1.48 0.06
N PHE A 160 4.16 2.42 -0.49
CA PHE A 160 2.95 2.95 0.15
C PHE A 160 1.70 2.39 -0.53
N ASP A 161 0.66 2.14 0.26
CA ASP A 161 -0.67 1.81 -0.26
C ASP A 161 -1.49 3.08 -0.56
N ASP A 162 -2.81 2.97 -0.50
CA ASP A 162 -3.77 3.98 -0.95
C ASP A 162 -4.22 4.96 0.15
N TYR A 163 -3.69 4.85 1.37
CA TYR A 163 -4.12 5.69 2.50
C TYR A 163 -3.21 6.93 2.68
N PHE A 164 -3.73 8.08 2.24
CA PHE A 164 -3.15 9.40 2.48
C PHE A 164 -4.01 10.17 3.49
N TYR A 165 -4.85 11.11 3.02
CA TYR A 165 -6.03 11.48 3.80
C TYR A 165 -7.01 10.31 3.82
N PRO A 166 -7.79 10.14 4.91
CA PRO A 166 -8.68 9.01 5.06
C PRO A 166 -9.85 9.07 4.07
N TYR A 167 -10.29 7.89 3.62
CA TYR A 167 -11.51 7.75 2.81
C TYR A 167 -12.70 8.46 3.46
N PRO A 168 -13.52 9.20 2.70
CA PRO A 168 -14.68 9.91 3.22
C PRO A 168 -15.64 8.98 3.97
N VAL A 169 -16.03 9.41 5.17
CA VAL A 169 -17.11 8.82 5.96
C VAL A 169 -18.31 9.76 5.92
N ALA A 170 -19.48 9.24 5.54
CA ALA A 170 -20.70 10.02 5.43
C ALA A 170 -20.99 10.78 6.74
N GLY A 171 -21.23 12.09 6.62
CA GLY A 171 -21.51 12.98 7.74
C GLY A 171 -20.31 13.38 8.59
N GLN A 172 -19.07 12.99 8.22
CA GLN A 172 -17.86 13.36 8.95
C GLN A 172 -16.90 14.19 8.10
N THR A 173 -16.30 15.21 8.71
CA THR A 173 -15.23 16.01 8.13
C THR A 173 -13.91 15.72 8.84
N PHE A 174 -12.81 15.66 8.10
CA PHE A 174 -11.48 15.53 8.69
C PHE A 174 -11.08 16.87 9.33
N GLY A 175 -10.98 16.88 10.66
CA GLY A 175 -10.94 18.08 11.51
C GLY A 175 -9.60 18.82 11.58
N ASP A 176 -9.00 19.13 10.44
CA ASP A 176 -7.72 19.85 10.32
C ASP A 176 -7.88 21.36 10.04
N GLU A 177 -9.01 21.98 10.43
CA GLU A 177 -9.27 23.42 10.25
C GLU A 177 -8.23 24.29 10.94
N ALA A 178 -7.89 23.99 12.20
CA ALA A 178 -6.89 24.74 12.96
C ALA A 178 -5.50 24.61 12.32
N THR A 179 -5.17 23.42 11.81
CA THR A 179 -3.91 23.15 11.11
C THR A 179 -3.84 23.91 9.80
N PHE A 180 -4.94 23.94 9.04
CA PHE A 180 -5.04 24.74 7.81
C PHE A 180 -4.92 26.24 8.09
N ALA A 181 -5.56 26.76 9.14
CA ALA A 181 -5.42 28.16 9.52
C ALA A 181 -3.97 28.54 9.87
N ARG A 182 -3.21 27.60 10.44
CA ARG A 182 -1.81 27.81 10.82
C ARG A 182 -0.83 27.66 9.66
N TYR A 183 -1.00 26.66 8.80
CA TYR A 183 0.00 26.26 7.80
C TYR A 183 -0.47 26.42 6.34
N GLY A 184 -1.73 26.73 6.11
CA GLY A 184 -2.35 26.79 4.78
C GLY A 184 -2.30 28.14 4.09
N SER A 185 -1.67 29.16 4.70
CA SER A 185 -1.50 30.48 4.08
C SER A 185 -0.75 30.36 2.74
N GLY A 186 -1.26 31.01 1.71
CA GLY A 186 -0.71 30.96 0.35
C GLY A 186 -1.32 29.90 -0.57
N PHE A 187 -2.17 29.00 -0.07
CA PHE A 187 -2.90 28.06 -0.92
C PHE A 187 -4.26 28.60 -1.34
N ALA A 188 -4.62 28.37 -2.60
CA ALA A 188 -5.91 28.79 -3.17
C ALA A 188 -7.13 28.10 -2.50
N SER A 189 -6.93 26.94 -1.89
CA SER A 189 -7.96 26.22 -1.14
C SER A 189 -7.37 25.24 -0.15
N LYS A 190 -8.17 24.82 0.83
CA LYS A 190 -7.83 23.75 1.76
C LYS A 190 -7.51 22.43 1.04
N ALA A 191 -8.22 22.10 -0.04
CA ALA A 191 -7.95 20.91 -0.84
C ALA A 191 -6.59 21.01 -1.57
N ALA A 192 -6.22 22.19 -2.08
CA ALA A 192 -4.90 22.40 -2.69
C ALA A 192 -3.77 22.25 -1.65
N TRP A 193 -3.96 22.80 -0.45
CA TRP A 193 -3.02 22.62 0.66
C TRP A 193 -2.89 21.16 1.10
N ARG A 194 -4.01 20.42 1.23
CA ARG A 194 -3.99 19.00 1.57
C ARG A 194 -3.20 18.19 0.53
N ARG A 195 -3.41 18.43 -0.77
CA ARG A 195 -2.62 17.78 -1.82
C ARG A 195 -1.14 18.10 -1.73
N ASP A 196 -0.77 19.38 -1.52
CA ASP A 196 0.63 19.77 -1.37
C ASP A 196 1.31 19.09 -0.17
N ASN A 197 0.60 18.88 0.95
CA ASN A 197 1.15 18.13 2.08
C ASN A 197 1.52 16.68 1.71
N ILE A 198 0.69 16.03 0.88
CA ILE A 198 0.94 14.67 0.41
C ILE A 198 2.03 14.67 -0.67
N ASP A 199 2.01 15.63 -1.59
CA ASP A 199 3.03 15.79 -2.63
C ASP A 199 4.42 15.96 -2.01
N ARG A 200 4.53 16.77 -0.95
CA ARG A 200 5.77 16.90 -0.16
C ARG A 200 6.17 15.59 0.49
N LEU A 201 5.24 14.84 1.09
CA LEU A 201 5.57 13.52 1.66
C LEU A 201 6.22 12.63 0.59
N VAL A 202 5.60 12.52 -0.59
CA VAL A 202 6.02 11.64 -1.67
C VAL A 202 7.37 12.09 -2.25
N ARG A 203 7.50 13.37 -2.62
CA ARG A 203 8.73 13.90 -3.21
C ARG A 203 9.91 13.80 -2.24
N GLU A 204 9.75 14.30 -1.02
CA GLU A 204 10.81 14.27 0.00
C GLU A 204 11.15 12.82 0.41
N MET A 205 10.19 11.89 0.40
CA MET A 205 10.49 10.48 0.65
C MET A 205 11.34 9.87 -0.47
N SER A 206 11.01 10.15 -1.74
CA SER A 206 11.80 9.72 -2.90
C SER A 206 13.25 10.18 -2.81
N GLU A 207 13.46 11.47 -2.52
CA GLU A 207 14.78 12.07 -2.36
C GLU A 207 15.55 11.38 -1.23
N ARG A 208 14.93 11.21 -0.06
CA ARG A 208 15.57 10.60 1.12
C ARG A 208 15.89 9.12 0.95
N ILE A 209 15.07 8.37 0.22
CA ILE A 209 15.36 6.98 -0.13
C ILE A 209 16.60 6.94 -1.02
N LYS A 210 16.66 7.76 -2.07
CA LYS A 210 17.81 7.82 -3.00
C LYS A 210 19.10 8.23 -2.30
N GLU A 211 19.02 9.19 -1.38
CA GLU A 211 20.15 9.61 -0.52
C GLU A 211 20.61 8.51 0.44
N THR A 212 19.67 7.75 0.98
CA THR A 212 19.96 6.70 1.97
C THR A 212 20.51 5.44 1.29
N ARG A 213 19.91 5.02 0.18
CA ARG A 213 20.23 3.80 -0.55
C ARG A 213 19.69 3.88 -1.97
N ALA A 214 20.52 4.37 -2.89
CA ALA A 214 20.16 4.66 -4.28
C ALA A 214 19.56 3.48 -5.09
N GLY A 215 19.80 2.23 -4.67
CA GLY A 215 19.24 1.03 -5.32
C GLY A 215 17.84 0.62 -4.86
N VAL A 216 17.24 1.31 -3.88
CA VAL A 216 15.92 0.98 -3.35
C VAL A 216 14.84 1.71 -4.14
N ALA A 217 13.93 0.95 -4.76
CA ALA A 217 12.81 1.53 -5.50
C ALA A 217 11.75 2.11 -4.56
N PHE A 218 11.17 3.26 -4.90
CA PHE A 218 10.01 3.81 -4.21
C PHE A 218 8.76 3.70 -5.09
N GLY A 219 7.70 3.08 -4.58
CA GLY A 219 6.45 3.06 -5.32
C GLY A 219 5.21 3.06 -4.47
N ILE A 220 4.09 3.31 -5.13
CA ILE A 220 2.81 3.59 -4.49
C ILE A 220 1.70 2.80 -5.18
N SER A 221 0.80 2.20 -4.39
CA SER A 221 -0.40 1.50 -4.83
C SER A 221 -1.66 2.32 -4.53
N PRO A 222 -2.05 3.27 -5.40
CA PRO A 222 -3.20 4.12 -5.17
C PRO A 222 -4.52 3.43 -5.59
N PHE A 223 -5.65 3.96 -5.12
CA PHE A 223 -6.94 3.66 -5.73
C PHE A 223 -6.91 4.03 -7.23
N ALA A 224 -7.49 3.18 -8.09
CA ALA A 224 -7.22 3.26 -9.52
C ALA A 224 -7.90 4.42 -10.26
N VAL A 225 -8.92 5.06 -9.68
CA VAL A 225 -9.53 6.26 -10.28
C VAL A 225 -8.83 7.50 -9.72
N TRP A 226 -7.90 8.08 -10.48
CA TRP A 226 -7.32 9.39 -10.15
C TRP A 226 -8.39 10.47 -10.12
N ARG A 227 -9.06 10.64 -11.27
CA ARG A 227 -10.29 11.41 -11.47
C ARG A 227 -11.13 10.76 -12.58
N ASN A 228 -12.43 10.99 -12.53
CA ASN A 228 -13.39 10.68 -13.59
C ASN A 228 -13.26 11.72 -14.72
N ALA A 229 -13.48 11.31 -15.97
CA ALA A 229 -13.47 12.19 -17.13
C ALA A 229 -14.51 13.33 -17.03
N SER A 230 -15.61 13.10 -16.31
CA SER A 230 -16.64 14.12 -16.03
C SER A 230 -16.18 15.20 -15.05
N THR A 231 -15.16 14.91 -14.23
CA THR A 231 -14.60 15.83 -13.24
C THR A 231 -13.37 16.55 -13.80
N ASP A 232 -12.54 15.86 -14.58
CA ASP A 232 -11.39 16.40 -15.30
C ASP A 232 -11.27 15.68 -16.65
N PRO A 233 -11.17 16.39 -17.79
CA PRO A 233 -11.10 15.74 -19.11
C PRO A 233 -9.85 14.86 -19.29
N ARG A 234 -8.84 14.98 -18.42
CA ARG A 234 -7.65 14.11 -18.40
C ARG A 234 -7.90 12.82 -17.59
N GLY A 235 -9.03 12.74 -16.89
CA GLY A 235 -9.43 11.60 -16.08
C GLY A 235 -9.80 10.37 -16.91
N SER A 236 -10.03 9.27 -16.21
CA SER A 236 -10.44 8.00 -16.83
C SER A 236 -11.94 8.02 -17.17
N ASP A 237 -12.37 7.29 -18.21
CA ASP A 237 -13.78 7.10 -18.54
C ASP A 237 -14.46 6.16 -17.54
N THR A 238 -14.64 6.67 -16.33
CA THR A 238 -15.21 6.00 -15.17
C THR A 238 -16.23 6.91 -14.49
N ARG A 239 -17.00 6.30 -13.58
CA ARG A 239 -17.96 6.94 -12.67
C ARG A 239 -17.67 6.46 -11.25
N GLY A 240 -16.39 6.45 -10.87
CA GLY A 240 -15.93 6.06 -9.55
C GLY A 240 -16.52 7.00 -8.49
N GLY A 241 -17.05 6.42 -7.42
CA GLY A 241 -17.58 7.19 -6.28
C GLY A 241 -16.51 7.84 -5.41
N ILE A 242 -15.25 7.42 -5.57
CA ILE A 242 -14.06 8.00 -4.96
C ILE A 242 -13.08 8.34 -6.07
N GLN A 243 -12.36 9.45 -5.92
CA GLN A 243 -11.31 9.92 -6.81
C GLN A 243 -10.09 10.27 -5.96
N THR A 244 -8.92 9.66 -6.21
CA THR A 244 -7.76 9.87 -5.32
C THR A 244 -7.36 11.32 -5.19
N TYR A 245 -7.48 12.09 -6.28
CA TYR A 245 -7.12 13.51 -6.31
C TYR A 245 -8.01 14.37 -5.40
N ASP A 246 -9.30 14.06 -5.36
CA ASP A 246 -10.32 14.90 -4.72
C ASP A 246 -10.59 14.45 -3.28
N ASP A 247 -10.71 13.14 -3.04
CA ASP A 247 -11.16 12.58 -1.77
C ASP A 247 -9.99 12.22 -0.84
N LEU A 248 -8.90 11.69 -1.40
CA LEU A 248 -7.73 11.24 -0.65
C LEU A 248 -6.56 12.24 -0.70
N HIS A 249 -6.75 13.34 -1.45
CA HIS A 249 -5.74 14.38 -1.71
C HIS A 249 -4.42 13.81 -2.25
N ALA A 250 -4.51 12.78 -3.08
CA ALA A 250 -3.41 12.04 -3.66
C ALA A 250 -3.35 12.26 -5.19
N ASP A 251 -2.48 13.17 -5.62
CA ASP A 251 -2.30 13.51 -7.04
C ASP A 251 -1.31 12.58 -7.75
N THR A 252 -1.74 11.33 -7.88
CA THR A 252 -0.97 10.24 -8.51
C THR A 252 -0.50 10.57 -9.92
N ARG A 253 -1.27 11.37 -10.67
CA ARG A 253 -0.88 11.85 -11.99
C ARG A 253 0.39 12.70 -11.91
N THR A 254 0.46 13.63 -10.96
CA THR A 254 1.64 14.48 -10.75
C THR A 254 2.84 13.64 -10.34
N TRP A 255 2.68 12.70 -9.41
CA TRP A 255 3.79 11.84 -8.95
C TRP A 255 4.41 11.02 -10.08
N VAL A 256 3.58 10.51 -11.00
CA VAL A 256 4.04 9.80 -12.20
C VAL A 256 4.70 10.73 -13.20
N LYS A 257 4.11 11.89 -13.48
CA LYS A 257 4.62 12.82 -14.51
C LYS A 257 5.93 13.49 -14.10
N GLU A 258 6.11 13.75 -12.81
CA GLU A 258 7.33 14.36 -12.26
C GLU A 258 8.41 13.31 -11.88
N GLY A 259 8.11 12.01 -12.00
CA GLY A 259 9.07 10.96 -11.66
C GLY A 259 9.43 10.88 -10.17
N TRP A 260 8.50 11.25 -9.29
CA TRP A 260 8.71 11.19 -7.83
C TRP A 260 8.64 9.77 -7.29
N ILE A 261 8.07 8.84 -8.05
CA ILE A 261 8.01 7.41 -7.73
C ILE A 261 8.65 6.63 -8.86
N ASP A 262 9.33 5.53 -8.53
CA ASP A 262 9.96 4.63 -9.49
C ASP A 262 8.93 3.64 -10.08
N TYR A 263 7.89 3.31 -9.32
CA TYR A 263 6.77 2.50 -9.82
C TYR A 263 5.41 2.90 -9.24
N VAL A 264 4.34 2.62 -9.99
CA VAL A 264 2.94 2.79 -9.57
C VAL A 264 2.15 1.50 -9.73
N VAL A 265 1.28 1.21 -8.76
CA VAL A 265 0.45 -0.01 -8.73
C VAL A 265 -1.04 0.33 -8.55
N PRO A 266 -1.73 0.91 -9.54
CA PRO A 266 -3.15 1.21 -9.39
C PRO A 266 -3.98 -0.03 -9.01
N GLN A 267 -4.80 0.11 -7.98
CA GLN A 267 -5.69 -0.93 -7.46
C GLN A 267 -6.93 -1.07 -8.36
N ILE A 268 -6.80 -1.76 -9.50
CA ILE A 268 -7.90 -1.98 -10.45
C ILE A 268 -8.72 -3.18 -9.99
N TYR A 269 -9.47 -2.98 -8.91
CA TYR A 269 -10.18 -4.06 -8.20
C TYR A 269 -11.59 -4.34 -8.72
N TRP A 270 -11.82 -4.15 -10.02
CA TRP A 270 -13.09 -4.42 -10.68
C TRP A 270 -12.89 -5.38 -11.84
N ASN A 271 -13.95 -6.13 -12.17
CA ASN A 271 -13.94 -7.07 -13.28
C ASN A 271 -13.98 -6.32 -14.62
N ILE A 272 -13.59 -7.00 -15.70
CA ILE A 272 -13.78 -6.50 -17.06
C ILE A 272 -15.27 -6.27 -17.31
N GLY A 273 -15.63 -5.11 -17.86
CA GLY A 273 -17.00 -4.70 -18.14
C GLY A 273 -17.75 -4.09 -16.94
N PHE A 274 -17.11 -3.88 -15.78
CA PHE A 274 -17.76 -3.25 -14.64
C PHE A 274 -18.11 -1.78 -14.93
N ALA A 275 -19.40 -1.47 -15.09
CA ALA A 275 -19.87 -0.22 -15.69
C ALA A 275 -19.33 1.08 -15.04
N ALA A 276 -19.07 1.11 -13.73
CA ALA A 276 -18.62 2.31 -13.04
C ALA A 276 -17.09 2.49 -13.06
N ALA A 277 -16.31 1.40 -13.20
CA ALA A 277 -14.86 1.43 -13.08
C ALA A 277 -14.27 0.22 -13.83
N ASP A 278 -14.51 0.17 -15.13
CA ASP A 278 -14.18 -0.97 -15.98
C ASP A 278 -12.66 -1.19 -16.05
N TYR A 279 -12.21 -2.42 -15.75
CA TYR A 279 -10.82 -2.82 -15.88
C TYR A 279 -10.27 -2.49 -17.28
N ALA A 280 -11.05 -2.75 -18.33
CA ALA A 280 -10.68 -2.51 -19.72
C ALA A 280 -10.56 -1.02 -20.09
N LYS A 281 -11.03 -0.11 -19.24
CA LYS A 281 -10.86 1.35 -19.41
C LYS A 281 -9.75 1.91 -18.53
N LEU A 282 -9.58 1.34 -17.34
CA LEU A 282 -8.57 1.79 -16.39
C LEU A 282 -7.15 1.41 -16.82
N VAL A 283 -6.92 0.18 -17.30
CA VAL A 283 -5.60 -0.25 -17.79
C VAL A 283 -5.05 0.65 -18.90
N PRO A 284 -5.76 0.91 -20.02
CA PRO A 284 -5.26 1.81 -21.07
C PRO A 284 -5.00 3.23 -20.58
N TRP A 285 -5.81 3.73 -19.63
CA TRP A 285 -5.62 5.06 -19.04
C TRP A 285 -4.30 5.14 -18.27
N TRP A 286 -4.03 4.16 -17.39
CA TRP A 286 -2.76 4.09 -16.65
C TRP A 286 -1.56 3.86 -17.56
N ASN A 287 -1.68 2.98 -18.56
CA ASN A 287 -0.65 2.77 -19.58
C ASN A 287 -0.29 4.08 -20.31
N THR A 288 -1.30 4.89 -20.66
CA THR A 288 -1.08 6.20 -21.29
C THR A 288 -0.42 7.19 -20.34
N LEU A 289 -0.79 7.17 -19.06
CA LEU A 289 -0.25 8.06 -18.04
C LEU A 289 1.26 7.88 -17.85
N VAL A 290 1.75 6.65 -17.72
CA VAL A 290 3.19 6.36 -17.50
C VAL A 290 4.05 6.46 -18.76
N LYS A 291 3.43 6.55 -19.95
CA LYS A 291 4.17 6.59 -21.21
C LYS A 291 5.18 7.73 -21.23
N GLY A 292 6.46 7.37 -21.39
CA GLY A 292 7.58 8.31 -21.50
C GLY A 292 8.07 8.92 -20.19
N THR A 293 7.59 8.46 -19.02
CA THR A 293 8.02 9.01 -17.72
C THR A 293 9.16 8.22 -17.07
N GLY A 294 9.40 6.99 -17.51
CA GLY A 294 10.33 6.07 -16.86
C GLY A 294 9.79 5.42 -15.58
N VAL A 295 8.54 5.72 -15.20
CA VAL A 295 7.86 5.09 -14.06
C VAL A 295 7.27 3.74 -14.47
N ASP A 296 7.62 2.68 -13.75
CA ASP A 296 7.10 1.34 -14.03
C ASP A 296 5.62 1.22 -13.61
N LEU A 297 4.79 0.63 -14.46
CA LEU A 297 3.38 0.36 -14.16
C LEU A 297 3.17 -1.13 -13.87
N TYR A 298 2.66 -1.43 -12.69
CA TYR A 298 2.14 -2.75 -12.33
C TYR A 298 0.63 -2.65 -12.05
N ILE A 299 -0.16 -3.69 -12.30
CA ILE A 299 -1.60 -3.65 -12.00
C ILE A 299 -1.90 -4.33 -10.66
N GLY A 300 -2.62 -3.64 -9.77
CA GLY A 300 -3.14 -4.24 -8.55
C GLY A 300 -4.36 -5.11 -8.84
N GLU A 301 -4.26 -6.41 -8.54
CA GLU A 301 -5.28 -7.41 -8.80
C GLU A 301 -6.03 -7.83 -7.54
N ALA A 302 -7.37 -7.78 -7.58
CA ALA A 302 -8.25 -8.13 -6.47
C ALA A 302 -8.48 -9.63 -6.33
N LEU A 303 -7.42 -10.41 -6.15
CA LEU A 303 -7.52 -11.86 -5.97
C LEU A 303 -8.44 -12.27 -4.81
N TYR A 304 -8.55 -11.43 -3.76
CA TYR A 304 -9.47 -11.64 -2.66
C TYR A 304 -10.96 -11.74 -3.06
N LYS A 305 -11.34 -11.21 -4.22
CA LYS A 305 -12.70 -11.30 -4.75
C LYS A 305 -12.99 -12.63 -5.45
N ALA A 306 -11.97 -13.31 -5.95
CA ALA A 306 -12.13 -14.55 -6.70
C ALA A 306 -12.75 -15.66 -5.82
N GLY A 307 -13.96 -16.09 -6.19
CA GLY A 307 -14.73 -17.07 -5.45
C GLY A 307 -15.30 -16.57 -4.12
N ASP A 308 -15.29 -15.27 -3.84
CA ASP A 308 -15.97 -14.73 -2.65
C ASP A 308 -17.48 -14.74 -2.88
N PRO A 309 -18.29 -15.41 -2.01
CA PRO A 309 -19.74 -15.50 -2.17
C PRO A 309 -20.46 -14.14 -2.23
N GLY A 310 -19.85 -13.07 -1.69
CA GLY A 310 -20.37 -11.71 -1.75
C GLY A 310 -20.07 -10.96 -3.05
N GLN A 311 -19.36 -11.57 -4.00
CA GLN A 311 -19.00 -10.96 -5.29
C GLN A 311 -19.87 -11.47 -6.44
N GLY A 312 -20.08 -10.61 -7.43
CA GLY A 312 -20.89 -10.93 -8.62
C GLY A 312 -20.30 -12.05 -9.49
N ALA A 313 -21.11 -12.51 -10.45
CA ALA A 313 -20.80 -13.67 -11.30
C ALA A 313 -19.41 -13.67 -11.96
N PRO A 314 -18.85 -12.54 -12.45
CA PRO A 314 -17.49 -12.53 -13.03
C PRO A 314 -16.43 -13.07 -12.08
N TRP A 315 -16.53 -12.75 -10.78
CA TRP A 315 -15.57 -13.19 -9.77
C TRP A 315 -15.73 -14.65 -9.36
N GLN A 316 -16.80 -15.32 -9.78
CA GLN A 316 -16.98 -16.76 -9.56
C GLN A 316 -16.33 -17.60 -10.67
N ASP A 317 -15.90 -16.97 -11.76
CA ASP A 317 -15.19 -17.62 -12.85
C ASP A 317 -13.68 -17.64 -12.57
N PRO A 318 -13.03 -18.82 -12.45
CA PRO A 318 -11.59 -18.90 -12.20
C PRO A 318 -10.74 -18.28 -13.33
N ALA A 319 -11.30 -18.02 -14.50
CA ALA A 319 -10.60 -17.38 -15.61
C ALA A 319 -10.61 -15.84 -15.57
N GLU A 320 -11.36 -15.18 -14.67
CA GLU A 320 -11.47 -13.71 -14.64
C GLU A 320 -10.11 -13.02 -14.52
N LEU A 321 -9.30 -13.42 -13.54
CA LEU A 321 -7.94 -12.86 -13.38
C LEU A 321 -7.00 -13.24 -14.53
N SER A 322 -7.17 -14.41 -15.15
CA SER A 322 -6.37 -14.74 -16.34
C SER A 322 -6.72 -13.82 -17.52
N ARG A 323 -8.01 -13.45 -17.68
CA ARG A 323 -8.43 -12.45 -18.67
C ARG A 323 -7.88 -11.07 -18.37
N HIS A 324 -7.81 -10.66 -17.10
CA HIS A 324 -7.15 -9.42 -16.69
C HIS A 324 -5.70 -9.35 -17.20
N LEU A 325 -4.90 -10.39 -16.92
CA LEU A 325 -3.50 -10.47 -17.36
C LEU A 325 -3.37 -10.51 -18.88
N THR A 326 -4.27 -11.22 -19.55
CA THR A 326 -4.32 -11.25 -21.03
C THR A 326 -4.53 -9.86 -21.60
N LEU A 327 -5.55 -9.13 -21.11
CA LEU A 327 -5.85 -7.77 -21.54
C LEU A 327 -4.69 -6.81 -21.23
N ALA A 328 -4.14 -6.90 -20.02
CA ALA A 328 -3.06 -6.02 -19.59
C ALA A 328 -1.77 -6.25 -20.41
N GLY A 329 -1.52 -7.48 -20.86
CA GLY A 329 -0.42 -7.85 -21.74
C GLY A 329 -0.46 -7.20 -23.13
N GLU A 330 -1.59 -6.64 -23.56
CA GLU A 330 -1.70 -5.87 -24.81
C GLU A 330 -1.07 -4.46 -24.69
N TYR A 331 -0.77 -4.01 -23.47
CA TYR A 331 -0.31 -2.65 -23.19
C TYR A 331 1.17 -2.62 -22.82
N ALA A 332 1.99 -2.09 -23.73
CA ALA A 332 3.46 -2.11 -23.63
C ALA A 332 4.06 -1.44 -22.38
N GLN A 333 3.30 -0.65 -21.62
CA GLN A 333 3.80 -0.06 -20.36
C GLN A 333 3.44 -0.88 -19.13
N VAL A 334 2.54 -1.85 -19.22
CA VAL A 334 2.25 -2.75 -18.10
C VAL A 334 3.39 -3.76 -17.96
N ARG A 335 4.06 -3.73 -16.81
CA ARG A 335 5.25 -4.55 -16.51
C ARG A 335 4.98 -5.73 -15.59
N GLY A 336 3.77 -5.86 -15.07
CA GLY A 336 3.38 -6.98 -14.22
C GLY A 336 2.19 -6.67 -13.34
N HIS A 337 1.98 -7.52 -12.35
CA HIS A 337 0.78 -7.52 -11.51
C HIS A 337 1.16 -7.73 -10.04
N CYS A 338 0.40 -7.13 -9.13
CA CYS A 338 0.49 -7.40 -7.70
C CYS A 338 -0.86 -7.88 -7.17
N PHE A 339 -0.88 -9.07 -6.57
CA PHE A 339 -2.11 -9.72 -6.11
C PHE A 339 -2.42 -9.37 -4.65
N PHE A 340 -3.63 -8.86 -4.41
CA PHE A 340 -4.18 -8.63 -3.07
C PHE A 340 -5.12 -9.79 -2.67
N SER A 341 -4.77 -10.63 -1.69
CA SER A 341 -3.50 -10.65 -0.93
C SER A 341 -2.93 -12.05 -0.74
N ALA A 342 -1.80 -12.16 -0.04
CA ALA A 342 -1.04 -13.40 0.14
C ALA A 342 -1.89 -14.57 0.65
N LYS A 343 -2.87 -14.32 1.53
CA LYS A 343 -3.83 -15.33 1.97
C LYS A 343 -4.58 -15.96 0.80
N GLU A 344 -5.06 -15.17 -0.16
CA GLU A 344 -5.79 -15.71 -1.32
C GLU A 344 -4.87 -16.24 -2.42
N VAL A 345 -3.62 -15.78 -2.49
CA VAL A 345 -2.56 -16.43 -3.30
C VAL A 345 -2.31 -17.87 -2.83
N GLY A 346 -2.31 -18.09 -1.52
CA GLY A 346 -2.16 -19.42 -0.92
C GLY A 346 -3.44 -20.26 -1.05
N ALA A 347 -4.56 -19.73 -0.56
CA ALA A 347 -5.82 -20.46 -0.45
C ALA A 347 -6.47 -20.77 -1.79
N ASP A 348 -6.40 -19.84 -2.75
CA ASP A 348 -6.80 -20.03 -4.16
C ASP A 348 -8.16 -20.75 -4.33
N ARG A 349 -9.19 -20.20 -3.67
CA ARG A 349 -10.48 -20.88 -3.40
C ARG A 349 -11.12 -21.58 -4.59
N ILE A 350 -11.04 -20.97 -5.77
CA ILE A 350 -11.63 -21.49 -7.01
C ILE A 350 -10.58 -21.85 -8.08
N GLY A 351 -9.29 -21.79 -7.74
CA GLY A 351 -8.20 -22.06 -8.70
C GLY A 351 -7.87 -20.88 -9.63
N ALA A 352 -8.29 -19.65 -9.30
CA ALA A 352 -8.01 -18.47 -10.12
C ALA A 352 -6.51 -18.13 -10.18
N MET A 353 -5.79 -18.25 -9.06
CA MET A 353 -4.34 -18.04 -9.04
C MET A 353 -3.61 -19.19 -9.74
N ALA A 354 -4.03 -20.44 -9.55
CA ALA A 354 -3.49 -21.58 -10.30
C ALA A 354 -3.64 -21.36 -11.81
N ARG A 355 -4.80 -20.84 -12.25
CA ARG A 355 -5.05 -20.53 -13.65
C ARG A 355 -4.14 -19.41 -14.16
N VAL A 356 -3.99 -18.33 -13.40
CA VAL A 356 -3.02 -17.25 -13.70
C VAL A 356 -1.61 -17.82 -13.89
N VAL A 357 -1.15 -18.66 -12.97
CA VAL A 357 0.20 -19.26 -13.04
C VAL A 357 0.35 -20.14 -14.28
N ALA A 358 -0.66 -20.96 -14.59
CA ALA A 358 -0.64 -21.86 -15.73
C ALA A 358 -0.62 -21.10 -17.08
N ASP A 359 -1.42 -20.04 -17.19
CA ASP A 359 -1.58 -19.29 -18.44
C ASP A 359 -0.44 -18.29 -18.67
N HIS A 360 0.08 -17.65 -17.61
CA HIS A 360 0.92 -16.45 -17.74
C HIS A 360 2.32 -16.57 -17.14
N TYR A 361 2.56 -17.51 -16.22
CA TYR A 361 3.86 -17.67 -15.56
C TYR A 361 4.48 -19.04 -15.89
N PRO A 362 4.86 -19.34 -17.15
CA PRO A 362 5.37 -20.65 -17.56
C PRO A 362 6.70 -21.00 -16.87
N SER A 363 7.50 -19.99 -16.53
CA SER A 363 8.65 -20.05 -15.64
C SER A 363 8.52 -19.01 -14.53
N ARG A 364 9.39 -19.09 -13.54
CA ARG A 364 9.48 -18.03 -12.54
C ARG A 364 9.85 -16.70 -13.20
N VAL A 365 9.15 -15.63 -12.83
CA VAL A 365 9.47 -14.28 -13.30
C VAL A 365 10.81 -13.85 -12.66
N PRO A 366 11.78 -13.32 -13.41
CA PRO A 366 13.01 -12.77 -12.83
C PRO A 366 12.71 -11.60 -11.89
N VAL A 367 13.57 -11.38 -10.90
CA VAL A 367 13.55 -10.11 -10.15
C VAL A 367 14.05 -9.01 -11.09
N PRO A 368 13.30 -7.89 -11.26
CA PRO A 368 13.72 -6.76 -12.10
C PRO A 368 15.05 -6.14 -11.69
#